data_AF-A0A0D7AZU9-F1
#
_entry.id   AF-A0A0D7AZU9-F1
#
_cell.length_a   1.000
_cell.length_b   1.000
_cell.length_c   1.000
_cell.angle_alpha   90.00
_cell.angle_beta   90.00
_cell.angle_gamma   90.00
#
_symmetry.space_group_name_H-M   'P 1'
#
loop_
_entity.id
_entity.type
_entity.pdbx_description
1 polymer ?
#
loop_
_entity_poly.entity_id
_entity_poly.type
_entity_poly.pdbx_seq_one_letter_code
_entity_poly.pdbx_strand_id
1 'polypeptide(L)'
;MGDHVTIVFGDLGAGEHLQSFLASRKVETTAWRRFQSIVYVLGLFHVKMACADALWRVFIRDAKNQDADPFSFVNFIRAMKWPDIAKMKSGPKFRRMNDAIVQVGQVSRLHCWLEECGHQSLEDFAAAEPTYDDLYALAVHIAKGSCSIGTLSHLRRQSSAERDQVKENSVLRNHLLLLYEELAYSINWGDIGRLESVFIPWMYIFRATGKNKYSTWLHKYMRDVHFRFPEGLKRSVRYNIIQFPDGKNGHGRGVDWFVEFTNLYSKRIHGGQGSNHTKERLIKESPLIRLYGTARHEVEGAFRVQRGINNHGTPKLKRTFKKLLDYLSDNDNRPHLLKPGRTAQYILPNVILEGRRDMAEKGPGNIRGERTYKSRDVDDLAIAKSVRNVNHLSPLISE
;
A
#
# COMPACT_ATOMS: atom_id res chain seq x y z
N MET A 1 -9.15 39.54 -3.84
CA MET A 1 -8.88 38.18 -3.31
C MET A 1 -8.09 37.46 -4.38
N GLY A 2 -6.95 36.86 -4.04
CA GLY A 2 -6.07 36.25 -5.04
C GLY A 2 -6.62 34.93 -5.57
N ASP A 3 -6.34 34.64 -6.84
CA ASP A 3 -6.71 33.42 -7.57
C ASP A 3 -5.85 32.21 -7.14
N HIS A 4 -5.69 32.01 -5.83
CA HIS A 4 -4.72 31.05 -5.28
C HIS A 4 -5.39 30.07 -4.31
N VAL A 5 -5.01 28.80 -4.43
CA VAL A 5 -5.41 27.70 -3.55
C VAL A 5 -4.15 27.09 -2.94
N THR A 6 -4.18 26.84 -1.64
CA THR A 6 -3.11 26.10 -0.94
C THR A 6 -3.55 24.66 -0.80
N ILE A 7 -2.86 23.76 -1.50
CA ILE A 7 -3.09 22.31 -1.36
C ILE A 7 -2.19 21.78 -0.25
N VAL A 8 -2.79 21.07 0.71
CA VAL A 8 -2.09 20.48 1.85
C VAL A 8 -2.21 18.97 1.78
N PHE A 9 -1.06 18.30 1.63
CA PHE A 9 -0.96 16.84 1.69
C PHE A 9 -0.51 16.40 3.08
N GLY A 10 -1.05 15.30 3.59
CA GLY A 10 -0.61 14.77 4.86
C GLY A 10 -1.32 13.50 5.29
N ASP A 11 -0.98 13.05 6.49
CA ASP A 11 -1.64 11.93 7.12
C ASP A 11 -3.10 12.26 7.50
N LEU A 12 -3.84 11.22 7.87
CA LEU A 12 -5.24 11.35 8.27
C LEU A 12 -5.45 12.33 9.43
N GLY A 13 -4.54 12.34 10.41
CA GLY A 13 -4.62 13.22 11.57
C GLY A 13 -4.56 14.70 11.18
N ALA A 14 -3.62 15.08 10.32
CA ALA A 14 -3.53 16.43 9.76
C ALA A 14 -4.83 16.84 9.05
N GLY A 15 -5.43 15.92 8.30
CA GLY A 15 -6.71 16.15 7.63
C GLY A 15 -7.86 16.40 8.60
N GLU A 16 -7.95 15.63 9.67
CA GLU A 16 -8.99 15.79 10.71
C GLU A 16 -8.84 17.12 11.46
N HIS A 17 -7.61 17.49 11.82
CA HIS A 17 -7.33 18.77 12.47
C HIS A 17 -7.67 19.95 11.57
N LEU A 18 -7.27 19.90 10.29
CA LEU A 18 -7.59 20.95 9.32
C LEU A 18 -9.09 21.04 9.07
N GLN A 19 -9.80 19.92 8.96
CA GLN A 19 -11.27 19.97 8.83
C GLN A 19 -11.95 20.56 10.06
N SER A 20 -11.50 20.20 11.26
CA SER A 20 -12.03 20.76 12.52
C SER A 20 -11.80 22.28 12.58
N PHE A 21 -10.61 22.73 12.19
CA PHE A 21 -10.27 24.14 12.09
C PHE A 21 -11.14 24.86 11.05
N LEU A 22 -11.27 24.34 9.84
CA LEU A 22 -12.14 24.93 8.81
C LEU A 22 -13.60 24.97 9.27
N ALA A 23 -14.06 23.96 10.02
CA ALA A 23 -15.41 23.91 10.57
C ALA A 23 -15.65 25.01 11.62
N SER A 24 -14.70 25.26 12.53
CA SER A 24 -14.83 26.31 13.55
C SER A 24 -14.82 27.71 12.93
N ARG A 25 -14.15 27.88 11.79
CA ARG A 25 -14.08 29.16 11.07
C ARG A 25 -15.26 29.41 10.14
N LYS A 26 -16.22 28.48 9.98
CA LYS A 26 -17.36 28.63 9.05
C LYS A 26 -18.23 29.87 9.28
N VAL A 27 -18.31 30.35 10.53
CA VAL A 27 -19.11 31.53 10.93
C VAL A 27 -18.51 32.85 10.42
N GLU A 28 -17.24 32.85 10.03
CA GLU A 28 -16.55 34.06 9.59
C GLU A 28 -17.12 34.61 8.28
N THR A 29 -17.20 35.94 8.17
CA THR A 29 -17.88 36.63 7.06
C THR A 29 -17.16 36.47 5.72
N THR A 30 -15.83 36.46 5.72
CA THR A 30 -15.03 36.44 4.47
C THR A 30 -14.42 35.06 4.20
N ALA A 31 -14.31 34.70 2.91
CA ALA A 31 -13.68 33.44 2.49
C ALA A 31 -12.25 33.28 3.00
N TRP A 32 -11.51 34.39 3.11
CA TRP A 32 -10.18 34.46 3.72
C TRP A 32 -10.18 34.03 5.19
N ARG A 33 -11.06 34.64 6.01
CA ARG A 33 -11.16 34.31 7.44
C ARG A 33 -11.69 32.89 7.69
N ARG A 34 -12.47 32.35 6.75
CA ARG A 34 -12.90 30.94 6.70
C ARG A 34 -11.79 29.97 6.25
N PHE A 35 -10.65 30.48 5.77
CA PHE A 35 -9.56 29.69 5.18
C PHE A 35 -10.04 28.79 4.03
N GLN A 36 -11.00 29.27 3.25
CA GLN A 36 -11.67 28.50 2.19
C GLN A 36 -10.72 28.10 1.04
N SER A 37 -9.60 28.82 0.87
CA SER A 37 -8.55 28.51 -0.10
C SER A 37 -7.66 27.34 0.29
N ILE A 38 -7.80 26.76 1.48
CA ILE A 38 -7.00 25.60 1.91
C ILE A 38 -7.74 24.30 1.56
N VAL A 39 -7.11 23.48 0.74
CA VAL A 39 -7.65 22.18 0.29
C VAL A 39 -6.74 21.07 0.80
N TYR A 40 -7.28 20.23 1.67
CA TYR A 40 -6.57 19.02 2.11
C TYR A 40 -6.74 17.87 1.12
N VAL A 41 -5.65 17.15 0.85
CA VAL A 41 -5.62 15.92 0.07
C VAL A 41 -4.96 14.81 0.88
N LEU A 42 -5.61 13.66 0.97
CA LEU A 42 -5.11 12.52 1.73
C LEU A 42 -3.81 11.99 1.13
N GLY A 43 -2.81 11.80 1.99
CA GLY A 43 -1.51 11.27 1.61
C GLY A 43 -1.55 9.80 1.14
N LEU A 44 -0.97 9.53 -0.04
CA LEU A 44 -0.98 8.20 -0.66
C LEU A 44 -0.08 7.19 0.05
N PHE A 45 0.98 7.65 0.73
CA PHE A 45 1.81 6.75 1.54
C PHE A 45 1.00 6.20 2.72
N HIS A 46 0.25 7.05 3.41
CA HIS A 46 -0.65 6.62 4.48
C HIS A 46 -1.81 5.77 3.96
N VAL A 47 -2.35 6.05 2.76
CA VAL A 47 -3.34 5.16 2.11
C VAL A 47 -2.74 3.77 1.91
N LYS A 48 -1.55 3.68 1.32
CA LYS A 48 -0.86 2.39 1.10
C LYS A 48 -0.59 1.66 2.43
N MET A 49 -0.20 2.38 3.48
CA MET A 49 -0.06 1.80 4.83
C MET A 49 -1.39 1.28 5.38
N ALA A 50 -2.48 2.02 5.19
CA ALA A 50 -3.81 1.59 5.60
C ALA A 50 -4.25 0.34 4.83
N CYS A 51 -3.95 0.24 3.53
CA CYS A 51 -4.20 -0.95 2.72
C CYS A 51 -3.47 -2.18 3.27
N ALA A 52 -2.18 -2.04 3.60
CA ALA A 52 -1.41 -3.13 4.20
C ALA A 52 -1.98 -3.56 5.57
N ASP A 53 -2.38 -2.60 6.42
CA ASP A 53 -3.04 -2.91 7.69
C ASP A 53 -4.41 -3.60 7.47
N ALA A 54 -5.19 -3.18 6.47
CA ALA A 54 -6.45 -3.82 6.14
C ALA A 54 -6.25 -5.29 5.71
N LEU A 55 -5.25 -5.58 4.87
CA LEU A 55 -4.92 -6.96 4.51
C LEU A 55 -4.38 -7.77 5.70
N TRP A 56 -3.62 -7.15 6.60
CA TRP A 56 -3.22 -7.79 7.85
C TRP A 56 -4.43 -8.20 8.69
N ARG A 57 -5.46 -7.35 8.76
CA ARG A 57 -6.71 -7.66 9.46
C ARG A 57 -7.41 -8.87 8.86
N VAL A 58 -7.57 -8.88 7.54
CA VAL A 58 -8.24 -9.96 6.79
C VAL A 58 -7.50 -11.29 6.92
N PHE A 59 -6.18 -11.29 6.75
CA PHE A 59 -5.43 -12.54 6.59
C PHE A 59 -4.80 -13.07 7.87
N ILE A 60 -4.65 -12.24 8.91
CA ILE A 60 -3.91 -12.61 10.12
C ILE A 60 -4.69 -12.28 11.40
N ARG A 61 -5.15 -11.04 11.57
CA ARG A 61 -5.78 -10.64 12.84
C ARG A 61 -7.13 -11.32 13.06
N ASP A 62 -8.00 -11.27 12.05
CA ASP A 62 -9.40 -11.71 12.15
C ASP A 62 -9.61 -13.11 11.56
N ALA A 63 -8.56 -13.68 10.94
CA ALA A 63 -8.58 -15.03 10.39
C ALA A 63 -8.59 -16.07 11.51
N LYS A 64 -9.66 -16.88 11.54
CA LYS A 64 -9.79 -17.98 12.53
C LYS A 64 -8.96 -19.18 12.09
N ASN A 65 -8.52 -20.00 13.05
CA ASN A 65 -7.80 -21.25 12.80
C ASN A 65 -6.57 -21.12 11.89
N GLN A 66 -5.98 -19.92 11.80
CA GLN A 66 -4.87 -19.63 10.90
C GLN A 66 -3.62 -20.51 11.10
N ASP A 67 -3.45 -21.09 12.28
CA ASP A 67 -2.35 -22.02 12.55
C ASP A 67 -2.61 -23.44 12.03
N ALA A 68 -3.86 -23.88 12.11
CA ALA A 68 -4.28 -25.21 11.67
C ALA A 68 -4.57 -25.27 10.17
N ASP A 69 -4.95 -24.15 9.54
CA ASP A 69 -5.22 -24.09 8.11
C ASP A 69 -3.91 -24.06 7.30
N PRO A 70 -3.51 -25.14 6.60
CA PRO A 70 -2.27 -25.16 5.80
C PRO A 70 -2.27 -24.07 4.72
N PHE A 71 -3.45 -23.66 4.27
CA PHE A 71 -3.61 -22.64 3.24
C PHE A 71 -3.71 -21.23 3.82
N SER A 72 -3.45 -21.00 5.11
CA SER A 72 -3.49 -19.65 5.67
C SER A 72 -2.31 -18.79 5.20
N PHE A 73 -2.49 -17.47 5.23
CA PHE A 73 -1.42 -16.53 4.94
C PHE A 73 -0.25 -16.66 5.92
N VAL A 74 -0.52 -17.02 7.19
CA VAL A 74 0.53 -17.28 8.20
C VAL A 74 1.35 -18.51 7.84
N ASN A 75 0.71 -19.59 7.38
CA ASN A 75 1.41 -20.80 6.97
C ASN A 75 2.21 -20.58 5.68
N PHE A 76 1.77 -19.70 4.77
CA PHE A 76 2.58 -19.28 3.63
C PHE A 76 3.84 -18.52 4.06
N ILE A 77 3.71 -17.60 5.03
CA ILE A 77 4.87 -16.89 5.61
C ILE A 77 5.83 -17.86 6.33
N ARG A 78 5.30 -18.88 7.02
CA ARG A 78 6.10 -19.95 7.64
C ARG A 78 6.88 -20.77 6.61
N ALA A 79 6.24 -21.16 5.51
CA ALA A 79 6.89 -21.90 4.43
C ALA A 79 8.08 -21.10 3.85
N MET A 80 7.92 -19.79 3.71
CA MET A 80 9.01 -18.88 3.31
C MET A 80 10.14 -18.74 4.36
N LYS A 81 9.99 -19.30 5.56
CA LYS A 81 10.90 -19.18 6.72
C LYS A 81 11.17 -17.74 7.12
N TRP A 82 10.13 -16.91 7.11
CA TRP A 82 10.24 -15.54 7.58
C TRP A 82 10.58 -15.45 9.07
N PRO A 83 11.48 -14.54 9.48
CA PRO A 83 11.80 -14.33 10.88
C PRO A 83 10.64 -13.66 11.63
N ASP A 84 10.53 -13.93 12.94
CA ASP A 84 9.61 -13.27 13.86
C ASP A 84 8.12 -13.31 13.46
N ILE A 85 7.59 -14.49 13.13
CA ILE A 85 6.15 -14.68 12.85
C ILE A 85 5.27 -14.15 14.00
N ALA A 86 5.75 -14.21 15.25
CA ALA A 86 5.08 -13.60 16.39
C ALA A 86 4.80 -12.09 16.16
N LYS A 87 5.74 -11.35 15.58
CA LYS A 87 5.57 -9.93 15.24
C LYS A 87 4.65 -9.71 14.04
N MET A 88 4.45 -10.71 13.18
CA MET A 88 3.40 -10.67 12.15
C MET A 88 2.01 -10.80 12.76
N LYS A 89 1.87 -11.60 13.82
CA LYS A 89 0.59 -11.78 14.51
C LYS A 89 0.24 -10.60 15.43
N SER A 90 1.22 -10.00 16.10
CA SER A 90 1.00 -8.94 17.09
C SER A 90 0.87 -7.51 16.52
N GLY A 91 0.73 -7.36 15.20
CA GLY A 91 0.63 -6.06 14.54
C GLY A 91 1.96 -5.64 13.91
N PRO A 92 2.25 -6.10 12.67
CA PRO A 92 3.50 -5.82 12.01
C PRO A 92 3.63 -4.34 11.64
N LYS A 93 4.87 -3.84 11.64
CA LYS A 93 5.17 -2.55 11.02
C LYS A 93 4.91 -2.64 9.50
N PHE A 94 4.57 -1.50 8.90
CA PHE A 94 4.18 -1.39 7.50
C PHE A 94 5.10 -2.15 6.55
N ARG A 95 6.42 -1.93 6.63
CA ARG A 95 7.40 -2.58 5.75
C ARG A 95 7.28 -4.09 5.77
N ARG A 96 7.20 -4.68 6.97
CA ARG A 96 7.12 -6.13 7.14
C ARG A 96 5.85 -6.68 6.50
N MET A 97 4.72 -5.99 6.68
CA MET A 97 3.46 -6.41 6.04
C MET A 97 3.49 -6.22 4.52
N ASN A 98 4.00 -5.08 4.02
CA ASN A 98 4.19 -4.81 2.60
C ASN A 98 5.00 -5.93 1.93
N ASP A 99 6.14 -6.27 2.51
CA ASP A 99 7.04 -7.29 1.96
C ASP A 99 6.36 -8.66 1.95
N ALA A 100 5.54 -8.98 2.97
CA ALA A 100 4.81 -10.24 3.03
C ALA A 100 3.71 -10.32 1.97
N ILE A 101 2.94 -9.24 1.80
CA ILE A 101 1.88 -9.11 0.78
C ILE A 101 2.47 -9.35 -0.61
N VAL A 102 3.54 -8.63 -0.95
CA VAL A 102 4.17 -8.70 -2.27
C VAL A 102 4.77 -10.09 -2.52
N GLN A 103 5.53 -10.62 -1.57
CA GLN A 103 6.21 -11.92 -1.76
C GLN A 103 5.20 -13.08 -1.84
N VAL A 104 4.22 -13.13 -0.94
CA VAL A 104 3.17 -14.15 -0.98
C VAL A 104 2.36 -14.04 -2.28
N GLY A 105 2.00 -12.81 -2.69
CA GLY A 105 1.25 -12.57 -3.92
C GLY A 105 2.01 -13.05 -5.16
N GLN A 106 3.30 -12.70 -5.25
CA GLN A 106 4.16 -13.11 -6.36
C GLN A 106 4.26 -14.62 -6.47
N VAL A 107 4.55 -15.32 -5.37
CA VAL A 107 4.66 -16.79 -5.40
C VAL A 107 3.33 -17.46 -5.66
N SER A 108 2.23 -16.94 -5.10
CA SER A 108 0.89 -17.50 -5.34
C SER A 108 0.52 -17.41 -6.82
N ARG A 109 0.84 -16.30 -7.49
CA ARG A 109 0.65 -16.16 -8.93
C ARG A 109 1.60 -17.01 -9.73
N LEU A 110 2.89 -17.11 -9.36
CA LEU A 110 3.83 -18.04 -10.01
C LEU A 110 3.34 -19.49 -9.95
N HIS A 111 2.72 -19.89 -8.84
CA HIS A 111 2.06 -21.18 -8.76
C HIS A 111 0.87 -21.28 -9.73
N CYS A 112 0.04 -20.24 -9.89
CA CYS A 112 -0.99 -20.25 -10.94
C CYS A 112 -0.38 -20.39 -12.35
N TRP A 113 0.73 -19.73 -12.64
CA TRP A 113 1.44 -19.91 -13.90
C TRP A 113 1.90 -21.35 -14.10
N LEU A 114 2.48 -21.97 -13.07
CA LEU A 114 2.92 -23.36 -13.12
C LEU A 114 1.77 -24.34 -13.40
N GLU A 115 0.61 -24.12 -12.78
CA GLU A 115 -0.57 -24.99 -12.96
C GLU A 115 -1.20 -24.84 -14.35
N GLU A 116 -1.08 -23.68 -14.99
CA GLU A 116 -1.81 -23.36 -16.21
C GLU A 116 -0.93 -23.33 -17.47
N CYS A 117 0.41 -23.30 -17.35
CA CYS A 117 1.29 -23.20 -18.51
C CYS A 117 1.41 -24.50 -19.31
N GLY A 118 0.99 -25.64 -18.77
CA GLY A 118 1.08 -26.94 -19.44
C GLY A 118 2.48 -27.56 -19.46
N HIS A 119 3.45 -26.99 -18.72
CA HIS A 119 4.80 -27.53 -18.56
C HIS A 119 5.03 -28.10 -17.14
N GLN A 120 6.04 -28.95 -16.99
CA GLN A 120 6.39 -29.56 -15.69
C GLN A 120 7.00 -28.55 -14.71
N SER A 121 7.65 -27.51 -15.22
CA SER A 121 8.23 -26.42 -14.44
C SER A 121 8.11 -25.07 -15.15
N LEU A 122 8.31 -23.99 -14.39
CA LEU A 122 8.37 -22.64 -14.95
C LEU A 122 9.65 -22.44 -15.76
N GLU A 123 10.73 -23.14 -15.42
CA GLU A 123 11.97 -23.19 -16.18
C GLU A 123 11.75 -23.83 -17.57
N ASP A 124 11.00 -24.94 -17.65
CA ASP A 124 10.67 -25.58 -18.93
C ASP A 124 9.76 -24.69 -19.78
N PHE A 125 8.79 -24.01 -19.15
CA PHE A 125 7.94 -23.05 -19.85
C PHE A 125 8.76 -21.87 -20.38
N ALA A 126 9.70 -21.34 -19.61
CA ALA A 126 10.58 -20.26 -20.07
C ALA A 126 11.52 -20.72 -21.20
N ALA A 127 12.01 -21.97 -21.14
CA ALA A 127 12.86 -22.57 -22.16
C ALA A 127 12.12 -22.83 -23.48
N ALA A 128 10.78 -22.91 -23.47
CA ALA A 128 9.95 -22.97 -24.66
C ALA A 128 9.80 -21.61 -25.38
N GLU A 129 10.38 -20.54 -24.84
CA GLU A 129 10.38 -19.18 -25.41
C GLU A 129 8.98 -18.68 -25.83
N PRO A 130 7.99 -18.68 -24.91
CA PRO A 130 6.63 -18.25 -25.22
C PRO A 130 6.64 -16.79 -25.71
N THR A 131 5.83 -16.51 -26.73
CA THR A 131 5.71 -15.16 -27.28
C THR A 131 5.02 -14.22 -26.29
N TYR A 132 5.11 -12.91 -26.54
CA TYR A 132 4.35 -11.94 -25.75
C TYR A 132 2.84 -12.24 -25.75
N ASP A 133 2.29 -12.64 -26.90
CA ASP A 133 0.87 -12.95 -27.04
C ASP A 133 0.49 -14.20 -26.25
N ASP A 134 1.35 -15.23 -26.23
CA ASP A 134 1.16 -16.43 -25.39
C ASP A 134 1.15 -16.06 -23.90
N LEU A 135 2.13 -15.26 -23.48
CA LEU A 135 2.23 -14.78 -22.10
C LEU A 135 1.02 -13.92 -21.71
N TYR A 136 0.58 -13.02 -22.59
CA TYR A 136 -0.57 -12.16 -22.35
C TYR A 136 -1.87 -12.97 -22.27
N ALA A 137 -2.09 -13.89 -23.20
CA ALA A 137 -3.25 -14.76 -23.21
C ALA A 137 -3.33 -15.61 -21.93
N LEU A 138 -2.20 -16.22 -21.54
CA LEU A 138 -2.10 -17.01 -20.31
C LEU A 138 -2.32 -16.14 -19.06
N ALA A 139 -1.75 -14.94 -19.01
CA ALA A 139 -1.97 -14.00 -17.91
C ALA A 139 -3.44 -13.59 -17.77
N VAL A 140 -4.13 -13.33 -18.89
CA VAL A 140 -5.57 -13.00 -18.90
C VAL A 140 -6.40 -14.20 -18.43
N HIS A 141 -6.07 -15.40 -18.88
CA HIS A 141 -6.71 -16.65 -18.44
C HIS A 141 -6.55 -16.85 -16.92
N ILE A 142 -5.32 -16.74 -16.40
CA ILE A 142 -5.01 -16.82 -14.97
C ILE A 142 -5.76 -15.74 -14.19
N ALA A 143 -5.79 -14.49 -14.67
CA ALA A 143 -6.47 -13.39 -13.98
C ALA A 143 -7.99 -13.66 -13.87
N LYS A 144 -8.60 -14.17 -14.93
CA LYS A 144 -10.02 -14.56 -14.93
C LYS A 144 -10.29 -15.74 -13.99
N GLY A 145 -9.49 -16.81 -14.05
CA GLY A 145 -9.72 -18.04 -13.28
C GLY A 145 -9.28 -17.98 -11.80
N SER A 146 -8.26 -17.18 -11.48
CA SER A 146 -7.57 -17.22 -10.19
C SER A 146 -7.54 -15.89 -9.44
N CYS A 147 -8.02 -14.79 -10.02
CA CYS A 147 -8.04 -13.45 -9.38
C CYS A 147 -9.39 -12.71 -9.48
N SER A 148 -10.41 -13.27 -10.14
CA SER A 148 -11.68 -12.58 -10.41
C SER A 148 -12.73 -12.79 -9.31
N ILE A 149 -13.40 -11.70 -8.90
CA ILE A 149 -14.58 -11.77 -8.02
C ILE A 149 -15.77 -12.46 -8.69
N GLY A 150 -15.85 -12.41 -10.02
CA GLY A 150 -16.86 -13.15 -10.78
C GLY A 150 -16.71 -14.66 -10.58
N THR A 151 -15.46 -15.15 -10.69
CA THR A 151 -15.11 -16.56 -10.46
C THR A 151 -15.36 -16.97 -9.01
N LEU A 152 -14.99 -16.13 -8.04
CA LEU A 152 -15.30 -16.38 -6.63
C LEU A 152 -16.80 -16.55 -6.39
N SER A 153 -17.62 -15.71 -7.03
CA SER A 153 -19.07 -15.74 -6.90
C SER A 153 -19.68 -16.99 -7.53
N HIS A 154 -19.09 -17.49 -8.62
CA HIS A 154 -19.48 -18.77 -9.21
C HIS A 154 -19.12 -19.96 -8.30
N LEU A 155 -17.88 -20.02 -7.79
CA LEU A 155 -17.41 -21.06 -6.87
C LEU A 155 -18.30 -21.15 -5.61
N ARG A 156 -18.68 -20.01 -5.03
CA ARG A 156 -19.52 -19.95 -3.83
C ARG A 156 -20.98 -20.38 -4.02
N ARG A 157 -21.46 -20.44 -5.26
CA ARG A 157 -22.82 -20.89 -5.60
C ARG A 157 -22.89 -22.39 -5.91
N GLN A 158 -21.74 -23.06 -5.99
CA GLN A 158 -21.68 -24.51 -6.21
C GLN A 158 -22.32 -25.27 -5.03
N SER A 159 -22.80 -26.48 -5.32
CA SER A 159 -23.31 -27.39 -4.30
C SER A 159 -22.22 -27.77 -3.29
N SER A 160 -22.57 -28.19 -2.08
CA SER A 160 -21.56 -28.58 -1.07
C SER A 160 -20.63 -29.70 -1.54
N ALA A 161 -21.09 -30.58 -2.45
CA ALA A 161 -20.28 -31.66 -3.02
C ALA A 161 -19.24 -31.15 -4.04
N GLU A 162 -19.50 -30.02 -4.69
CA GLU A 162 -18.65 -29.46 -5.76
C GLU A 162 -17.84 -28.24 -5.28
N ARG A 163 -18.29 -27.60 -4.19
CA ARG A 163 -17.71 -26.36 -3.67
C ARG A 163 -16.34 -26.59 -3.05
N ASP A 164 -15.32 -25.98 -3.66
CA ASP A 164 -13.94 -25.98 -3.18
C ASP A 164 -13.62 -24.69 -2.40
N GLN A 165 -13.71 -24.77 -1.08
CA GLN A 165 -13.50 -23.63 -0.18
C GLN A 165 -12.04 -23.15 -0.15
N VAL A 166 -11.08 -24.04 -0.44
CA VAL A 166 -9.67 -23.67 -0.51
C VAL A 166 -9.40 -22.87 -1.78
N LYS A 167 -9.95 -23.31 -2.94
CA LYS A 167 -9.86 -22.54 -4.18
C LYS A 167 -10.55 -21.18 -4.04
N GLU A 168 -11.71 -21.10 -3.38
CA GLU A 168 -12.36 -19.80 -3.06
C GLU A 168 -11.43 -18.86 -2.30
N ASN A 169 -10.80 -19.36 -1.24
CA ASN A 169 -9.86 -18.58 -0.44
C ASN A 169 -8.65 -18.13 -1.26
N SER A 170 -8.12 -18.98 -2.14
CA SER A 170 -7.02 -18.64 -3.04
C SER A 170 -7.40 -17.55 -4.03
N VAL A 171 -8.58 -17.65 -4.66
CA VAL A 171 -9.06 -16.64 -5.62
C VAL A 171 -9.22 -15.28 -4.93
N LEU A 172 -9.87 -15.26 -3.77
CA LEU A 172 -10.08 -14.01 -3.04
C LEU A 172 -8.76 -13.41 -2.55
N ARG A 173 -7.82 -14.23 -2.09
CA ARG A 173 -6.50 -13.76 -1.66
C ARG A 173 -5.72 -13.16 -2.81
N ASN A 174 -5.63 -13.87 -3.94
CA ASN A 174 -4.93 -13.36 -5.12
C ASN A 174 -5.55 -12.05 -5.62
N HIS A 175 -6.88 -11.93 -5.61
CA HIS A 175 -7.57 -10.69 -5.92
C HIS A 175 -7.11 -9.52 -5.01
N LEU A 176 -7.14 -9.72 -3.68
CA LEU A 176 -6.80 -8.69 -2.71
C LEU A 176 -5.31 -8.31 -2.73
N LEU A 177 -4.42 -9.29 -2.90
CA LEU A 177 -2.98 -9.04 -3.02
C LEU A 177 -2.66 -8.29 -4.31
N LEU A 178 -3.28 -8.68 -5.44
CA LEU A 178 -3.11 -7.99 -6.72
C LEU A 178 -3.65 -6.56 -6.66
N LEU A 179 -4.77 -6.32 -5.98
CA LEU A 179 -5.32 -4.97 -5.78
C LEU A 179 -4.36 -4.05 -4.98
N TYR A 180 -3.61 -4.61 -4.02
CA TYR A 180 -2.57 -3.86 -3.30
C TYR A 180 -1.37 -3.55 -4.19
N GLU A 181 -0.94 -4.52 -4.98
CA GLU A 181 0.16 -4.33 -5.93
C GLU A 181 -0.19 -3.31 -7.02
N GLU A 182 -1.44 -3.33 -7.51
CA GLU A 182 -1.96 -2.35 -8.47
C GLU A 182 -1.93 -0.92 -7.91
N LEU A 183 -2.36 -0.74 -6.65
CA LEU A 183 -2.24 0.54 -5.96
C LEU A 183 -0.78 0.99 -5.88
N ALA A 184 0.12 0.11 -5.43
CA ALA A 184 1.53 0.42 -5.30
C ALA A 184 2.18 0.74 -6.65
N TYR A 185 1.86 -0.02 -7.69
CA TYR A 185 2.34 0.18 -9.06
C TYR A 185 1.88 1.53 -9.60
N SER A 186 0.59 1.84 -9.46
CA SER A 186 0.01 3.11 -9.94
C SER A 186 0.67 4.32 -9.28
N ILE A 187 0.94 4.28 -7.97
CA ILE A 187 1.68 5.33 -7.26
C ILE A 187 3.10 5.46 -7.79
N ASN A 188 3.80 4.34 -7.96
CA ASN A 188 5.18 4.30 -8.43
C ASN A 188 5.34 4.85 -9.85
N TRP A 189 4.37 4.58 -10.73
CA TRP A 189 4.39 5.01 -12.12
C TRP A 189 3.72 6.37 -12.36
N GLY A 190 3.05 6.94 -11.36
CA GLY A 190 2.32 8.20 -11.53
C GLY A 190 1.03 8.06 -12.33
N ASP A 191 0.48 6.85 -12.46
CA ASP A 191 -0.75 6.61 -13.21
C ASP A 191 -1.98 6.92 -12.34
N ILE A 192 -2.46 8.16 -12.46
CA ILE A 192 -3.63 8.65 -11.71
C ILE A 192 -4.91 7.90 -12.10
N GLY A 193 -5.08 7.52 -13.36
CA GLY A 193 -6.27 6.83 -13.83
C GLY A 193 -6.41 5.45 -13.17
N ARG A 194 -5.33 4.66 -13.19
CA ARG A 194 -5.27 3.37 -12.50
C ARG A 194 -5.37 3.54 -10.98
N LEU A 195 -4.71 4.54 -10.41
CA LEU A 195 -4.79 4.85 -8.99
C LEU A 195 -6.22 5.15 -8.52
N GLU A 196 -6.95 6.03 -9.21
CA GLU A 196 -8.33 6.38 -8.87
C GLU A 196 -9.27 5.18 -9.06
N SER A 197 -9.00 4.31 -10.04
CA SER A 197 -9.79 3.09 -10.28
C SER A 197 -9.77 2.11 -9.11
N VAL A 198 -8.63 2.00 -8.39
CA VAL A 198 -8.52 1.10 -7.23
C VAL A 198 -9.05 1.71 -5.93
N PHE A 199 -9.34 3.02 -5.86
CA PHE A 199 -9.87 3.61 -4.63
C PHE A 199 -11.24 3.08 -4.24
N ILE A 200 -12.12 2.80 -5.21
CA ILE A 200 -13.47 2.28 -4.93
C ILE A 200 -13.42 0.92 -4.22
N PRO A 201 -12.72 -0.12 -4.72
CA PRO A 201 -12.63 -1.38 -3.99
C PRO A 201 -11.91 -1.22 -2.63
N TRP A 202 -10.91 -0.34 -2.53
CA TRP A 202 -10.27 -0.04 -1.24
C TRP A 202 -11.21 0.63 -0.23
N MET A 203 -12.13 1.50 -0.67
CA MET A 203 -13.16 2.07 0.19
C MET A 203 -14.04 0.99 0.82
N TYR A 204 -14.45 -0.01 0.04
CA TYR A 204 -15.21 -1.16 0.56
C TYR A 204 -14.38 -1.98 1.56
N ILE A 205 -13.15 -2.33 1.20
CA ILE A 205 -12.26 -3.10 2.09
C ILE A 205 -12.02 -2.35 3.40
N PHE A 206 -11.79 -1.05 3.36
CA PHE A 206 -11.64 -0.23 4.55
C PHE A 206 -12.88 -0.21 5.42
N ARG A 207 -14.07 -0.17 4.81
CA ARG A 207 -15.32 -0.26 5.56
C ARG A 207 -15.43 -1.60 6.31
N ALA A 208 -15.23 -2.71 5.61
CA ALA A 208 -15.32 -4.05 6.20
C ALA A 208 -14.27 -4.32 7.28
N THR A 209 -13.08 -3.72 7.18
CA THR A 209 -11.96 -3.96 8.11
C THR A 209 -11.90 -2.96 9.28
N GLY A 210 -12.89 -2.07 9.40
CA GLY A 210 -12.94 -1.06 10.47
C GLY A 210 -11.93 0.08 10.28
N LYS A 211 -11.56 0.39 9.03
CA LYS A 211 -10.79 1.57 8.61
C LYS A 211 -11.71 2.66 8.06
N ASN A 212 -12.83 2.89 8.75
CA ASN A 212 -13.92 3.76 8.33
C ASN A 212 -13.45 5.15 7.88
N LYS A 213 -12.54 5.76 8.64
CA LYS A 213 -11.99 7.08 8.31
C LYS A 213 -11.32 7.09 6.93
N TYR A 214 -10.46 6.13 6.62
CA TYR A 214 -9.81 6.05 5.31
C TYR A 214 -10.83 5.82 4.18
N SER A 215 -11.87 5.02 4.42
CA SER A 215 -12.99 4.86 3.47
C SER A 215 -13.69 6.21 3.21
N THR A 216 -14.05 6.94 4.26
CA THR A 216 -14.70 8.27 4.16
C THR A 216 -13.82 9.30 3.45
N TRP A 217 -12.51 9.29 3.71
CA TRP A 217 -11.59 10.23 3.08
C TRP A 217 -11.31 9.92 1.60
N LEU A 218 -11.21 8.64 1.22
CA LEU A 218 -11.17 8.26 -0.20
C LEU A 218 -12.48 8.60 -0.91
N HIS A 219 -13.63 8.36 -0.28
CA HIS A 219 -14.92 8.79 -0.82
C HIS A 219 -14.95 10.31 -1.02
N LYS A 220 -14.47 11.09 -0.04
CA LYS A 220 -14.38 12.54 -0.13
C LYS A 220 -13.46 12.96 -1.29
N TYR A 221 -12.29 12.35 -1.43
CA TYR A 221 -11.37 12.60 -2.54
C TYR A 221 -12.07 12.36 -3.89
N MET A 222 -12.68 11.18 -4.07
CA MET A 222 -13.36 10.83 -5.32
C MET A 222 -14.51 11.79 -5.62
N ARG A 223 -15.32 12.12 -4.62
CA ARG A 223 -16.42 13.09 -4.77
C ARG A 223 -15.88 14.46 -5.17
N ASP A 224 -14.88 14.96 -4.45
CA ASP A 224 -14.42 16.33 -4.59
C ASP A 224 -13.68 16.52 -5.92
N VAL A 225 -12.76 15.61 -6.28
CA VAL A 225 -11.99 15.66 -7.54
C VAL A 225 -12.87 15.44 -8.76
N HIS A 226 -13.79 14.46 -8.75
CA HIS A 226 -14.58 14.19 -9.96
C HIS A 226 -15.73 15.18 -10.15
N PHE A 227 -16.38 15.61 -9.06
CA PHE A 227 -17.68 16.31 -9.16
C PHE A 227 -17.72 17.73 -8.58
N ARG A 228 -16.76 18.16 -7.74
CA ARG A 228 -16.87 19.47 -7.06
C ARG A 228 -15.79 20.47 -7.41
N PHE A 229 -14.56 20.03 -7.60
CA PHE A 229 -13.46 20.95 -7.89
C PHE A 229 -13.59 21.52 -9.31
N PRO A 230 -13.24 22.80 -9.53
CA PRO A 230 -13.07 23.33 -10.88
C PRO A 230 -11.88 22.66 -11.57
N GLU A 231 -11.87 22.65 -12.90
CA GLU A 231 -10.89 21.89 -13.70
C GLU A 231 -9.43 22.19 -13.34
N GLY A 232 -9.10 23.47 -13.12
CA GLY A 232 -7.76 23.86 -12.67
C GLY A 232 -7.35 23.18 -11.36
N LEU A 233 -8.24 23.15 -10.36
CA LEU A 233 -7.96 22.52 -9.07
C LEU A 233 -7.90 20.99 -9.18
N LYS A 234 -8.75 20.36 -10.01
CA LYS A 234 -8.67 18.92 -10.28
C LYS A 234 -7.29 18.55 -10.81
N ARG A 235 -6.83 19.31 -11.81
CA ARG A 235 -5.50 19.13 -12.41
C ARG A 235 -4.41 19.35 -11.37
N SER A 236 -4.46 20.43 -10.60
CA SER A 236 -3.47 20.71 -9.55
C SER A 236 -3.39 19.58 -8.52
N VAL A 237 -4.51 19.04 -8.06
CA VAL A 237 -4.50 17.91 -7.10
C VAL A 237 -3.87 16.67 -7.73
N ARG A 238 -4.31 16.26 -8.93
CA ARG A 238 -3.82 15.05 -9.60
C ARG A 238 -2.35 15.11 -9.97
N TYR A 239 -1.87 16.26 -10.44
CA TYR A 239 -0.45 16.44 -10.80
C TYR A 239 0.48 16.50 -9.58
N ASN A 240 -0.04 16.91 -8.42
CA ASN A 240 0.80 17.12 -7.24
C ASN A 240 0.64 16.03 -6.18
N ILE A 241 -0.28 15.07 -6.30
CA ILE A 241 -0.46 14.01 -5.28
C ILE A 241 0.68 12.97 -5.29
N ILE A 242 1.42 12.88 -6.40
CA ILE A 242 2.61 12.03 -6.57
C ILE A 242 3.80 12.91 -6.95
N GLN A 243 4.97 12.59 -6.41
CA GLN A 243 6.24 13.23 -6.72
C GLN A 243 7.28 12.18 -7.12
N PHE A 244 8.22 12.57 -7.99
CA PHE A 244 9.33 11.73 -8.46
C PHE A 244 10.66 12.27 -7.90
N PRO A 245 11.09 11.81 -6.71
CA PRO A 245 12.28 12.35 -6.03
C PRO A 245 13.54 12.40 -6.88
N ASP A 246 13.73 11.39 -7.72
CA ASP A 246 14.90 11.21 -8.57
C ASP A 246 14.60 11.33 -10.07
N GLY A 247 13.38 11.75 -10.42
CA GLY A 247 12.94 11.88 -11.82
C GLY A 247 12.83 10.56 -12.58
N LYS A 248 12.96 9.39 -11.94
CA LYS A 248 12.97 8.09 -12.63
C LYS A 248 11.58 7.47 -12.71
N ASN A 249 11.32 6.80 -13.84
CA ASN A 249 10.11 6.01 -14.04
C ASN A 249 10.00 4.90 -12.98
N GLY A 250 8.79 4.67 -12.46
CA GLY A 250 8.54 3.67 -11.42
C GLY A 250 9.02 4.07 -10.01
N HIS A 251 9.53 5.28 -9.82
CA HIS A 251 10.05 5.78 -8.54
C HIS A 251 9.13 6.80 -7.85
N GLY A 252 7.91 6.98 -8.36
CA GLY A 252 6.88 7.84 -7.79
C GLY A 252 6.58 7.52 -6.32
N ARG A 253 6.34 8.58 -5.55
CA ARG A 253 5.99 8.54 -4.13
C ARG A 253 4.82 9.50 -3.87
N GLY A 254 3.93 9.12 -2.96
CA GLY A 254 2.95 10.09 -2.42
C GLY A 254 3.67 11.24 -1.74
N VAL A 255 3.15 12.47 -1.85
CA VAL A 255 3.78 13.66 -1.23
C VAL A 255 4.00 13.49 0.27
N ASP A 256 3.05 12.87 0.95
CA ASP A 256 3.14 12.63 2.39
C ASP A 256 4.32 11.72 2.78
N TRP A 257 4.84 10.90 1.86
CA TRP A 257 6.10 10.18 2.08
C TRP A 257 7.29 11.14 2.25
N PHE A 258 7.35 12.21 1.44
CA PHE A 258 8.36 13.26 1.60
C PHE A 258 8.15 14.06 2.87
N VAL A 259 6.90 14.34 3.22
CA VAL A 259 6.58 15.02 4.49
C VAL A 259 7.08 14.19 5.67
N GLU A 260 6.84 12.88 5.68
CA GLU A 260 7.37 12.00 6.72
C GLU A 260 8.90 11.91 6.70
N PHE A 261 9.50 11.97 5.51
CA PHE A 261 10.94 12.07 5.37
C PHE A 261 11.51 13.33 6.02
N THR A 262 10.94 14.49 5.72
CA THR A 262 11.36 15.76 6.34
C THR A 262 11.07 15.74 7.84
N ASN A 263 9.95 15.16 8.28
CA ASN A 263 9.63 15.01 9.70
C ASN A 263 10.68 14.20 10.46
N LEU A 264 11.18 13.11 9.88
CA LEU A 264 12.25 12.29 10.46
C LEU A 264 13.49 13.15 10.73
N TYR A 265 13.95 13.89 9.73
CA TYR A 265 15.15 14.72 9.87
C TYR A 265 14.93 15.87 10.85
N SER A 266 13.82 16.59 10.72
CA SER A 266 13.47 17.69 11.62
C SER A 266 13.37 17.23 13.07
N LYS A 267 12.62 16.17 13.34
CA LYS A 267 12.25 15.80 14.71
C LYS A 267 13.24 14.84 15.36
N ARG A 268 13.75 13.85 14.63
CA ARG A 268 14.60 12.80 15.23
C ARG A 268 16.08 13.10 15.10
N ILE A 269 16.51 13.63 13.96
CA ILE A 269 17.96 13.79 13.67
C ILE A 269 18.45 15.16 14.15
N HIS A 270 17.76 16.24 13.76
CA HIS A 270 18.22 17.62 13.98
C HIS A 270 17.44 18.38 15.05
N GLY A 271 16.40 17.76 15.63
CA GLY A 271 15.49 18.43 16.57
C GLY A 271 16.06 18.69 17.96
N GLY A 272 17.33 18.40 18.21
CA GLY A 272 17.92 18.42 19.55
C GLY A 272 17.47 17.26 20.44
N GLN A 273 18.06 17.16 21.63
CA GLN A 273 17.74 16.14 22.64
C GLN A 273 17.33 16.78 23.96
N GLY A 274 16.49 16.08 24.74
CA GLY A 274 16.06 16.52 26.07
C GLY A 274 15.33 17.87 26.05
N SER A 275 15.71 18.77 26.95
CA SER A 275 15.15 20.12 27.07
C SER A 275 15.36 20.99 25.82
N ASN A 276 16.30 20.63 24.95
CA ASN A 276 16.56 21.36 23.71
C ASN A 276 15.62 20.96 22.55
N HIS A 277 14.71 20.00 22.77
CA HIS A 277 13.72 19.60 21.78
C HIS A 277 12.50 20.55 21.80
N THR A 278 12.72 21.78 21.32
CA THR A 278 11.71 22.86 21.32
C THR A 278 11.17 23.14 19.93
N LYS A 279 9.97 23.73 19.84
CA LYS A 279 9.36 24.11 18.55
C LYS A 279 10.20 25.17 17.84
N GLU A 280 10.72 26.12 18.60
CA GLU A 280 11.58 27.21 18.11
C GLU A 280 12.83 26.63 17.43
N ARG A 281 13.45 25.63 18.06
CA ARG A 281 14.57 24.91 17.45
C ARG A 281 14.16 24.16 16.20
N LEU A 282 13.08 23.38 16.26
CA LEU A 282 12.60 22.64 15.07
C LEU A 282 12.35 23.57 13.88
N ILE A 283 11.73 24.72 14.11
CA ILE A 283 11.50 25.73 13.08
C ILE A 283 12.83 26.25 12.53
N LYS A 284 13.77 26.63 13.40
CA LYS A 284 15.09 27.14 13.02
C LYS A 284 15.92 26.13 12.22
N GLU A 285 15.87 24.85 12.60
CA GLU A 285 16.67 23.77 12.00
C GLU A 285 16.05 23.23 10.70
N SER A 286 14.72 23.26 10.57
CA SER A 286 14.00 22.69 9.43
C SER A 286 14.45 23.17 8.03
N PRO A 287 14.71 24.47 7.76
CA PRO A 287 15.20 24.91 6.45
C PRO A 287 16.63 24.44 6.16
N LEU A 288 17.40 24.05 7.19
CA LEU A 288 18.81 23.66 7.08
C LEU A 288 19.02 22.17 6.79
N ILE A 289 17.96 21.35 6.82
CA ILE A 289 18.07 19.89 6.65
C ILE A 289 18.79 19.49 5.37
N ARG A 290 18.49 20.17 4.25
CA ARG A 290 19.19 19.92 2.98
C ARG A 290 20.66 20.27 3.07
N LEU A 291 20.98 21.42 3.66
CA LEU A 291 22.36 21.87 3.86
C LEU A 291 23.15 20.90 4.74
N TYR A 292 22.56 20.39 5.82
CA TYR A 292 23.16 19.35 6.66
C TYR A 292 23.43 18.06 5.88
N GLY A 293 22.50 17.66 4.99
CA GLY A 293 22.69 16.54 4.09
C GLY A 293 23.89 16.74 3.16
N THR A 294 23.98 17.90 2.50
CA THR A 294 25.09 18.23 1.58
C THR A 294 26.42 18.29 2.30
N ALA A 295 26.52 19.03 3.41
CA ALA A 295 27.76 19.16 4.18
C ALA A 295 28.27 17.79 4.67
N ARG A 296 27.36 16.92 5.12
CA ARG A 296 27.71 15.55 5.47
C ARG A 296 28.31 14.79 4.29
N HIS A 297 27.73 14.93 3.09
CA HIS A 297 28.24 14.26 1.89
C HIS A 297 29.61 14.77 1.45
N GLU A 298 29.85 16.08 1.53
CA GLU A 298 31.16 16.67 1.24
C GLU A 298 32.23 16.11 2.18
N VAL A 299 31.94 16.06 3.48
CA VAL A 299 32.83 15.48 4.49
C VAL A 299 33.08 13.99 4.22
N GLU A 300 32.04 13.19 4.00
CA GLU A 300 32.19 11.76 3.70
C GLU A 300 33.01 11.50 2.42
N GLY A 301 32.84 12.35 1.40
CA GLY A 301 33.62 12.32 0.17
C GLY A 301 35.09 12.68 0.40
N ALA A 302 35.37 13.74 1.17
CA ALA A 302 36.72 14.17 1.52
C ALA A 302 37.50 13.08 2.27
N PHE A 303 36.85 12.36 3.18
CA PHE A 303 37.46 11.26 3.93
C PHE A 303 37.54 9.93 3.15
N ARG A 304 37.14 9.91 1.87
CA ARG A 304 37.10 8.69 1.03
C ARG A 304 36.48 7.51 1.76
N VAL A 305 35.46 7.77 2.58
CA VAL A 305 34.74 6.71 3.29
C VAL A 305 34.10 5.86 2.22
N GLN A 306 34.75 4.72 1.87
CA GLN A 306 34.28 3.79 0.85
C GLN A 306 32.91 3.29 1.29
N ARG A 307 31.89 3.92 0.74
CA ARG A 307 30.53 3.43 0.82
C ARG A 307 30.49 2.22 -0.09
N GLY A 308 30.58 1.03 0.49
CA GLY A 308 30.14 -0.19 -0.18
C GLY A 308 28.79 0.11 -0.82
N ILE A 309 28.72 -0.06 -2.15
CA ILE A 309 27.64 0.30 -3.06
C ILE A 309 26.30 0.47 -2.29
N ASN A 310 25.92 1.73 -2.04
CA ASN A 310 24.82 2.09 -1.14
C ASN A 310 23.42 1.70 -1.67
N ASN A 311 23.36 1.18 -2.91
CA ASN A 311 22.19 0.45 -3.36
C ASN A 311 22.13 -0.84 -2.56
N HIS A 312 21.25 -0.89 -1.56
CA HIS A 312 20.85 -2.17 -1.00
C HIS A 312 20.44 -3.07 -2.18
N GLY A 313 21.27 -4.08 -2.46
CA GLY A 313 20.97 -5.04 -3.51
C GLY A 313 19.58 -5.61 -3.27
N THR A 314 18.83 -5.80 -4.34
CA THR A 314 17.51 -6.43 -4.27
C THR A 314 17.64 -7.73 -3.48
N PRO A 315 16.78 -7.98 -2.47
CA PRO A 315 16.89 -9.19 -1.68
C PRO A 315 16.94 -10.42 -2.59
N LYS A 316 17.87 -11.34 -2.34
CA LYS A 316 17.98 -12.59 -3.11
C LYS A 316 16.84 -13.53 -2.67
N LEU A 317 15.66 -13.36 -3.27
CA LEU A 317 14.43 -14.05 -2.87
C LEU A 317 14.23 -15.42 -3.53
N LYS A 318 15.06 -15.82 -4.50
CA LYS A 318 14.91 -17.09 -5.25
C LYS A 318 14.68 -18.30 -4.33
N ARG A 319 15.50 -18.45 -3.28
CA ARG A 319 15.35 -19.56 -2.30
C ARG A 319 14.07 -19.45 -1.48
N THR A 320 13.67 -18.24 -1.10
CA THR A 320 12.43 -17.99 -0.35
C THR A 320 11.20 -18.33 -1.19
N PHE A 321 11.21 -17.92 -2.46
CA PHE A 321 10.13 -18.18 -3.40
C PHE A 321 10.03 -19.67 -3.71
N LYS A 322 11.16 -20.33 -3.97
CA LYS A 322 11.18 -21.77 -4.19
C LYS A 322 10.53 -22.54 -3.04
N LYS A 323 10.84 -22.20 -1.78
CA LYS A 323 10.24 -22.89 -0.62
C LYS A 323 8.72 -22.78 -0.57
N LEU A 324 8.17 -21.60 -0.84
CA LEU A 324 6.71 -21.43 -0.86
C LEU A 324 6.11 -22.07 -2.11
N LEU A 325 6.78 -22.02 -3.26
CA LEU A 325 6.33 -22.71 -4.46
C LEU A 325 6.29 -24.23 -4.24
N ASP A 326 7.37 -24.82 -3.72
CA ASP A 326 7.44 -26.24 -3.34
C ASP A 326 6.31 -26.60 -2.35
N TYR A 327 6.04 -25.75 -1.36
CA TYR A 327 4.96 -25.95 -0.40
C TYR A 327 3.58 -25.96 -1.06
N LEU A 328 3.34 -25.07 -2.02
CA LEU A 328 2.07 -24.99 -2.75
C LEU A 328 1.92 -26.13 -3.78
N SER A 329 3.03 -26.61 -4.36
CA SER A 329 3.07 -27.68 -5.35
C SER A 329 3.04 -29.09 -4.76
N ASP A 330 3.16 -29.22 -3.43
CA ASP A 330 2.94 -30.49 -2.73
C ASP A 330 1.53 -31.04 -3.08
N ASN A 331 1.44 -32.35 -3.30
CA ASN A 331 0.26 -33.02 -3.88
C ASN A 331 -1.04 -32.71 -3.09
N ASP A 332 -0.91 -32.60 -1.77
CA ASP A 332 -2.03 -32.28 -0.88
C ASP A 332 -2.37 -30.79 -0.87
N ASN A 333 -1.41 -29.93 -1.20
CA ASN A 333 -1.50 -28.50 -0.92
C ASN A 333 -1.97 -27.61 -2.07
N ARG A 334 -1.98 -28.07 -3.33
CA ARG A 334 -2.30 -27.28 -4.55
C ARG A 334 -3.58 -26.44 -4.42
N PRO A 335 -3.54 -25.18 -3.96
CA PRO A 335 -4.74 -24.47 -3.52
C PRO A 335 -5.35 -23.65 -4.66
N HIS A 336 -4.62 -23.56 -5.78
CA HIS A 336 -5.04 -22.92 -7.02
C HIS A 336 -5.65 -23.91 -8.01
N LEU A 337 -5.54 -25.22 -7.78
CA LEU A 337 -6.23 -26.23 -8.59
C LEU A 337 -7.62 -26.52 -8.00
N LEU A 338 -8.64 -26.66 -8.85
CA LEU A 338 -10.00 -26.99 -8.41
C LEU A 338 -10.06 -28.46 -7.96
N LYS A 339 -10.48 -28.70 -6.72
CA LYS A 339 -10.74 -30.04 -6.16
C LYS A 339 -12.17 -30.06 -5.57
N PRO A 340 -13.13 -30.73 -6.22
CA PRO A 340 -14.52 -30.78 -5.75
C PRO A 340 -14.65 -31.23 -4.29
N GLY A 341 -15.51 -30.54 -3.54
CA GLY A 341 -15.83 -30.89 -2.15
C GLY A 341 -14.74 -30.59 -1.11
N ARG A 342 -13.61 -29.98 -1.52
CA ARG A 342 -12.52 -29.63 -0.59
C ARG A 342 -12.94 -28.51 0.36
N THR A 343 -12.85 -28.77 1.66
CA THR A 343 -13.20 -27.82 2.72
C THR A 343 -11.98 -27.06 3.23
N ALA A 344 -12.21 -25.89 3.82
CA ALA A 344 -11.19 -25.07 4.47
C ALA A 344 -11.50 -24.93 5.96
N GLN A 345 -10.45 -24.83 6.79
CA GLN A 345 -10.60 -24.61 8.24
C GLN A 345 -11.19 -23.23 8.57
N TYR A 346 -11.05 -22.28 7.64
CA TYR A 346 -11.63 -20.95 7.72
C TYR A 346 -11.96 -20.42 6.33
N ILE A 347 -13.17 -19.89 6.14
CA ILE A 347 -13.58 -19.26 4.88
C ILE A 347 -13.30 -17.76 4.99
N LEU A 348 -12.49 -17.23 4.07
CA LEU A 348 -12.19 -15.81 4.03
C LEU A 348 -13.45 -15.00 3.69
N PRO A 349 -13.81 -13.98 4.49
CA PRO A 349 -14.95 -13.12 4.19
C PRO A 349 -14.70 -12.31 2.92
N ASN A 350 -15.73 -12.14 2.08
CA ASN A 350 -15.61 -11.25 0.92
C ASN A 350 -15.78 -9.80 1.39
N VAL A 351 -14.69 -9.24 1.90
CA VAL A 351 -14.64 -7.89 2.50
C VAL A 351 -15.00 -6.78 1.52
N ILE A 352 -14.88 -7.00 0.21
CA ILE A 352 -15.36 -6.04 -0.80
C ILE A 352 -16.88 -6.02 -0.81
N LEU A 353 -17.53 -7.19 -0.84
CA LEU A 353 -18.99 -7.29 -0.84
C LEU A 353 -19.58 -6.83 0.49
N GLU A 354 -18.99 -7.23 1.61
CA GLU A 354 -19.41 -6.80 2.96
C GLU A 354 -19.32 -5.29 3.10
N GLY A 355 -18.18 -4.70 2.72
CA GLY A 355 -18.00 -3.25 2.76
C GLY A 355 -18.94 -2.49 1.84
N ARG A 356 -19.25 -3.05 0.66
CA ARG A 356 -20.25 -2.49 -0.25
C ARG A 356 -21.65 -2.49 0.34
N ARG A 357 -22.08 -3.60 0.95
CA ARG A 357 -23.38 -3.71 1.63
C ARG A 357 -23.46 -2.70 2.77
N ASP A 358 -22.44 -2.66 3.63
CA ASP A 358 -22.43 -1.75 4.77
C ASP A 358 -22.46 -0.26 4.34
N MET A 359 -21.72 0.11 3.29
CA MET A 359 -21.79 1.48 2.75
C MET A 359 -23.12 1.80 2.07
N ALA A 360 -23.79 0.82 1.45
CA ALA A 360 -25.12 1.03 0.86
C ALA A 360 -26.19 1.25 1.94
N GLU A 361 -26.12 0.51 3.05
CA GLU A 361 -27.08 0.61 4.16
C GLU A 361 -26.86 1.85 5.03
N LYS A 362 -25.60 2.18 5.35
CA LYS A 362 -25.25 3.20 6.35
C LYS A 362 -24.72 4.50 5.75
N GLY A 363 -24.53 4.54 4.44
CA GLY A 363 -23.86 5.63 3.74
C GLY A 363 -22.35 5.73 4.03
N PRO A 364 -21.64 6.66 3.37
CA PRO A 364 -20.26 6.98 3.70
C PRO A 364 -20.26 7.68 5.07
N GLY A 365 -19.91 6.94 6.14
CA GLY A 365 -20.05 7.38 7.53
C GLY A 365 -19.53 8.80 7.82
N ASN A 366 -20.17 9.47 8.79
CA ASN A 366 -19.80 10.82 9.23
C ASN A 366 -18.42 10.82 9.90
N ILE A 367 -17.60 11.85 9.64
CA ILE A 367 -16.22 11.98 10.16
C ILE A 367 -16.17 12.23 11.69
N ARG A 368 -17.33 12.38 12.36
CA ARG A 368 -17.39 12.63 13.80
C ARG A 368 -17.40 11.33 14.60
N GLY A 369 -16.35 11.09 15.39
CA GLY A 369 -16.48 10.32 16.64
C GLY A 369 -15.71 9.00 16.79
N GLU A 370 -14.68 8.70 15.99
CA GLU A 370 -13.82 7.52 16.26
C GLU A 370 -12.44 7.93 16.79
N ARG A 371 -11.95 7.18 17.80
CA ARG A 371 -10.65 7.39 18.46
C ARG A 371 -9.53 7.57 17.43
N THR A 372 -8.65 8.52 17.73
CA THR A 372 -7.42 8.80 16.98
C THR A 372 -6.64 7.52 16.74
N TYR A 373 -6.30 7.26 15.47
CA TYR A 373 -5.25 6.30 15.14
C TYR A 373 -3.96 6.88 15.74
N LYS A 374 -3.47 6.29 16.85
CA LYS A 374 -2.07 6.50 17.22
C LYS A 374 -1.27 5.95 16.04
N SER A 375 -0.61 6.83 15.29
CA SER A 375 0.38 6.42 14.29
C SER A 375 1.32 5.45 14.99
N ARG A 376 1.19 4.15 14.70
CA ARG A 376 2.22 3.21 15.11
C ARG A 376 3.46 3.64 14.37
N ASP A 377 4.52 3.93 15.13
CA ASP A 377 5.76 4.54 14.69
C ASP A 377 6.00 4.34 13.20
N VAL A 378 5.97 5.44 12.45
CA VAL A 378 6.56 5.51 11.12
C VAL A 378 7.91 4.81 11.24
N ASP A 379 8.16 3.82 10.40
CA ASP A 379 9.43 3.11 10.44
C ASP A 379 10.50 4.09 9.94
N ASP A 380 11.02 4.89 10.87
CA ASP A 380 12.09 5.88 10.68
C ASP A 380 13.27 5.25 9.92
N LEU A 381 13.50 3.94 10.13
CA LEU A 381 14.50 3.14 9.44
C LEU A 381 14.13 2.78 7.99
N ALA A 382 12.84 2.59 7.68
CA ALA A 382 12.36 2.35 6.33
C ALA A 382 12.47 3.61 5.47
N ILE A 383 12.05 4.77 6.01
CA ILE A 383 12.24 6.07 5.40
C ILE A 383 13.74 6.33 5.19
N ALA A 384 14.56 6.23 6.25
CA ALA A 384 16.01 6.45 6.16
C ALA A 384 16.73 5.53 5.16
N LYS A 385 16.23 4.31 4.90
CA LYS A 385 16.81 3.37 3.91
C LYS A 385 16.42 3.71 2.47
N SER A 386 15.19 4.15 2.22
CA SER A 386 14.77 4.64 0.90
C SER A 386 15.40 5.99 0.51
N VAL A 387 15.93 6.70 1.49
CA VAL A 387 16.52 8.04 1.36
C VAL A 387 17.95 8.04 0.88
N ARG A 388 18.73 6.99 1.18
CA ARG A 388 20.14 6.93 0.76
C ARG A 388 20.31 6.93 -0.77
N ASN A 389 19.24 6.68 -1.52
CA ASN A 389 19.21 6.76 -2.98
C ASN A 389 18.83 8.15 -3.52
N VAL A 390 18.17 9.01 -2.73
CA VAL A 390 17.66 10.33 -3.17
C VAL A 390 18.71 11.44 -2.97
N ASN A 391 19.61 11.28 -2.00
CA ASN A 391 20.68 12.25 -1.75
C ASN A 391 21.79 12.28 -2.83
N HIS A 392 21.64 11.55 -3.93
CA HIS A 392 22.59 11.55 -5.06
C HIS A 392 22.32 12.63 -6.11
N LEU A 393 21.42 13.58 -5.85
CA LEU A 393 21.12 14.67 -6.78
C LEU A 393 21.83 15.96 -6.33
N SER A 394 23.01 16.20 -6.92
CA SER A 394 23.64 17.52 -7.03
C SER A 394 23.33 18.11 -8.42
N PRO A 395 23.59 19.41 -8.66
CA PRO A 395 22.62 20.37 -9.15
C PRO A 395 22.53 20.41 -10.68
N LEU A 396 21.35 20.18 -11.23
CA LEU A 396 20.98 20.64 -12.57
C LEU A 396 19.82 21.62 -12.44
N ILE A 397 20.10 22.74 -11.78
CA ILE A 397 19.40 24.02 -12.00
C ILE A 397 20.49 25.09 -11.98
N SER A 398 21.22 25.17 -13.09
CA SER A 398 21.87 26.39 -13.55
C SER A 398 21.69 26.42 -15.05
N GLU A 399 20.52 26.91 -15.47
CA GLU A 399 20.27 27.76 -16.65
C GLU A 399 18.82 28.22 -16.62
#